data_AF-A0A924HVG7-F1
#
_entry.id   AF-A0A924HVG7-F1
#
_cell.length_a   1.000
_cell.length_b   1.000
_cell.length_c   1.000
_cell.angle_alpha   90.00
_cell.angle_beta   90.00
_cell.angle_gamma   90.00
#
_symmetry.space_group_name_H-M   'P 1'
#
loop_
_entity.id
_entity.type
_entity.pdbx_description
1 polymer ?
#
loop_
_entity_poly.entity_id
_entity_poly.type
_entity_poly.pdbx_seq_one_letter_code
_entity_poly.pdbx_strand_id
1 'polypeptide(L)'
;MPFIEPAAPLLSLPRPVKRLVVIALDLVLALISVWAAFYLRVDQMGLPQFQQKYVYLLAPLLAFPIFIHFGLYRAIFRYTGMAALASTAKAVGTYAVLFFGALLLFKWEGVPR
;
A
#
# COMPACT_ATOMS: atom_id res chain seq x y z
N MET A 1 14.41 -34.49 -13.66
CA MET A 1 13.61 -33.37 -14.19
C MET A 1 13.74 -32.19 -13.21
N PRO A 2 14.36 -31.06 -13.59
CA PRO A 2 14.59 -29.93 -12.69
C PRO A 2 13.39 -29.00 -12.75
N PHE A 3 12.43 -29.21 -11.86
CA PHE A 3 11.33 -28.27 -11.68
C PHE A 3 11.66 -27.37 -10.48
N ILE A 4 12.08 -26.14 -10.79
CA ILE A 4 11.81 -24.94 -9.99
C ILE A 4 12.55 -24.86 -8.63
N GLU A 5 13.72 -24.21 -8.60
CA GLU A 5 14.18 -23.50 -7.38
C GLU A 5 14.57 -22.02 -7.64
N PRO A 6 13.70 -21.17 -8.22
CA PRO A 6 13.93 -19.72 -8.23
C PRO A 6 13.74 -19.09 -6.84
N ALA A 7 13.34 -19.85 -5.82
CA ALA A 7 13.01 -19.34 -4.48
C ALA A 7 14.20 -19.30 -3.50
N ALA A 8 15.28 -20.05 -3.77
CA ALA A 8 16.46 -20.10 -2.90
C ALA A 8 17.09 -18.70 -2.59
N PRO A 9 17.17 -17.75 -3.55
CA PRO A 9 17.79 -16.44 -3.28
C PRO A 9 16.94 -15.52 -2.39
N LEU A 10 15.61 -15.67 -2.38
CA LEU A 10 14.72 -14.81 -1.58
C LEU A 10 14.72 -15.18 -0.10
N LEU A 11 14.99 -16.45 0.22
CA LEU A 11 15.03 -16.94 1.60
C LEU A 11 16.31 -16.54 2.34
N SER A 12 17.43 -16.37 1.63
CA SER A 12 18.74 -15.99 2.22
C SER A 12 18.91 -14.48 2.45
N LEU A 13 17.95 -13.66 2.03
CA LEU A 13 18.06 -12.20 2.16
C LEU A 13 18.11 -11.73 3.63
N PRO A 14 18.97 -10.76 3.96
CA PRO A 14 18.97 -10.11 5.26
C PRO A 14 17.59 -9.55 5.59
N ARG A 15 17.17 -9.66 6.86
CA ARG A 15 15.89 -9.13 7.36
C ARG A 15 15.57 -7.69 6.91
N PRO A 16 16.50 -6.72 6.85
CA PRO A 16 16.18 -5.38 6.34
C PRO A 16 15.82 -5.37 4.85
N VAL A 17 16.45 -6.20 4.01
CA VAL A 17 16.16 -6.26 2.57
C VAL A 17 14.76 -6.82 2.34
N LYS A 18 14.37 -7.88 3.05
CA LYS A 18 13.00 -8.42 2.98
C LYS A 18 11.96 -7.36 3.34
N ARG A 19 12.24 -6.51 4.33
CA ARG A 19 11.35 -5.39 4.69
C ARG A 19 11.28 -4.35 3.60
N LEU A 20 12.40 -3.94 3.01
CA LEU A 20 12.39 -2.98 1.90
C LEU A 20 11.59 -3.49 0.71
N VAL A 21 11.68 -4.78 0.38
CA VAL A 21 10.88 -5.39 -0.68
C VAL A 21 9.39 -5.30 -0.38
N VAL A 22 8.95 -5.63 0.85
CA VAL A 22 7.53 -5.53 1.23
C VAL A 22 7.06 -4.07 1.24
N ILE A 23 7.88 -3.14 1.72
CA ILE A 23 7.56 -1.71 1.68
C ILE A 23 7.37 -1.24 0.23
N ALA A 24 8.31 -1.56 -0.65
CA ALA A 24 8.22 -1.18 -2.06
C ALA A 24 6.99 -1.81 -2.73
N LEU A 25 6.70 -3.08 -2.43
CA LEU A 25 5.51 -3.78 -2.92
C LEU A 25 4.23 -3.07 -2.44
N ASP A 26 4.12 -2.77 -1.15
CA ASP A 26 2.93 -2.10 -0.59
C ASP A 26 2.72 -0.71 -1.21
N LEU A 27 3.80 0.05 -1.46
CA LEU A 27 3.70 1.36 -2.10
C LEU A 27 3.20 1.24 -3.55
N VAL A 28 3.70 0.26 -4.31
CA VAL A 28 3.23 -0.02 -5.67
C VAL A 28 1.77 -0.47 -5.64
N LEU A 29 1.41 -1.37 -4.73
CA LEU A 29 0.03 -1.84 -4.56
C LEU A 29 -0.92 -0.70 -4.14
N ALA A 30 -0.47 0.25 -3.32
CA ALA A 30 -1.25 1.43 -2.97
C ALA A 30 -1.54 2.30 -4.20
N LEU A 31 -0.54 2.52 -5.07
CA LEU A 31 -0.73 3.25 -6.33
C LEU A 31 -1.67 2.52 -7.29
N ILE A 32 -1.52 1.19 -7.42
CA ILE A 32 -2.42 0.34 -8.22
C ILE A 32 -3.84 0.39 -7.65
N SER A 33 -3.99 0.39 -6.32
CA SER A 33 -5.30 0.48 -5.67
C SER A 33 -6.00 1.81 -5.96
N VAL A 34 -5.27 2.93 -5.93
CA VAL A 34 -5.81 4.24 -6.35
C VAL A 34 -6.21 4.21 -7.82
N TRP A 35 -5.37 3.64 -8.69
CA TRP A 35 -5.70 3.49 -10.11
C TRP A 35 -6.95 2.63 -10.34
N ALA A 36 -7.04 1.49 -9.66
CA ALA A 36 -8.20 0.62 -9.72
C ALA A 36 -9.46 1.33 -9.21
N ALA A 37 -9.36 2.17 -8.17
CA ALA A 37 -10.47 2.96 -7.68
C ALA A 37 -10.98 3.94 -8.75
N PHE A 38 -10.10 4.67 -9.45
CA PHE A 38 -10.51 5.55 -10.55
C PHE A 38 -11.07 4.79 -11.74
N TYR A 39 -10.43 3.67 -12.11
CA TYR A 39 -10.90 2.79 -13.17
C TYR A 39 -12.34 2.33 -12.89
N LEU A 40 -12.62 1.82 -11.68
CA LEU A 40 -13.94 1.31 -11.32
C LEU A 40 -14.98 2.42 -11.10
N ARG A 41 -14.55 3.60 -10.66
CA ARG A 41 -15.46 4.65 -10.21
C ARG A 41 -15.92 5.59 -11.32
N VAL A 42 -15.03 5.93 -12.23
CA VAL A 42 -15.30 6.88 -13.33
C VAL A 42 -15.00 6.29 -14.70
N ASP A 43 -14.87 4.97 -14.77
CA ASP A 43 -14.60 4.23 -16.01
C ASP A 43 -13.35 4.77 -16.75
N GLN A 44 -12.35 5.21 -15.98
CA GLN A 44 -11.13 5.78 -16.53
C GLN A 44 -10.25 4.66 -17.09
N MET A 45 -10.40 4.43 -18.39
CA MET A 45 -9.54 3.56 -19.16
C MET A 45 -8.21 4.28 -19.45
N GLY A 46 -7.10 3.76 -18.92
CA GLY A 46 -5.76 4.21 -19.25
C GLY A 46 -4.95 4.80 -18.09
N LEU A 47 -4.00 5.67 -18.41
CA LEU A 47 -3.01 6.19 -17.44
C LEU A 47 -3.61 7.27 -16.51
N PRO A 48 -2.97 7.51 -15.35
CA PRO A 48 -3.33 8.60 -14.44
C PRO A 48 -3.38 9.97 -15.15
N GLN A 49 -4.44 10.74 -14.87
CA GLN A 49 -4.56 12.10 -15.39
C GLN A 49 -3.82 13.10 -14.49
N PHE A 50 -3.35 14.21 -15.07
CA PHE A 50 -2.63 15.25 -14.32
C PHE A 50 -3.43 15.83 -13.14
N GLN A 51 -4.76 15.88 -13.23
CA GLN A 51 -5.64 16.37 -12.16
C GLN A 51 -5.61 15.46 -10.92
N GLN A 52 -5.32 14.17 -11.10
CA GLN A 52 -5.32 13.15 -10.05
C GLN A 52 -3.97 13.02 -9.34
N LYS A 53 -2.93 13.75 -9.80
CA LYS A 53 -1.55 13.62 -9.32
C LYS A 53 -1.43 13.69 -7.80
N TYR A 54 -2.24 14.53 -7.15
CA TYR A 54 -2.19 14.71 -5.70
C TYR A 54 -2.73 13.49 -4.94
N VAL A 55 -3.72 12.78 -5.50
CA VAL A 55 -4.25 11.54 -4.90
C VAL A 55 -3.23 10.42 -4.99
N TYR A 56 -2.59 10.28 -6.16
CA TYR A 56 -1.51 9.31 -6.36
C TYR A 56 -0.28 9.61 -5.51
N LEU A 57 0.02 10.87 -5.22
CA LEU A 57 1.11 11.23 -4.31
C LEU A 57 0.73 11.01 -2.84
N LEU A 58 -0.51 11.35 -2.47
CA LEU A 58 -1.01 11.25 -1.11
C LEU A 58 -1.05 9.80 -0.62
N ALA A 59 -1.40 8.85 -1.48
CA ALA A 59 -1.50 7.43 -1.13
C ALA A 59 -0.20 6.85 -0.53
N PRO A 60 0.95 6.85 -1.24
CA PRO A 60 2.22 6.38 -0.68
C PRO A 60 2.73 7.30 0.45
N LEU A 61 2.50 8.61 0.36
CA LEU A 61 2.93 9.57 1.37
C LEU A 61 2.25 9.35 2.73
N LEU A 62 1.00 8.88 2.75
CA LEU A 62 0.31 8.46 3.97
C LEU A 62 0.61 7.01 4.34
N ALA A 63 0.58 6.08 3.37
CA ALA A 63 0.78 4.66 3.64
C ALA A 63 2.14 4.37 4.29
N PHE A 64 3.22 4.96 3.75
CA PHE A 64 4.58 4.71 4.22
C PHE A 64 4.80 5.05 5.71
N PRO A 65 4.56 6.29 6.20
CA PRO A 65 4.75 6.60 7.61
C PRO A 65 3.79 5.85 8.52
N ILE A 66 2.53 5.62 8.10
CA ILE A 66 1.54 4.90 8.91
C ILE A 66 1.98 3.45 9.11
N PHE A 67 2.30 2.73 8.03
CA PHE A 67 2.67 1.31 8.12
C PHE A 67 4.00 1.11 8.86
N ILE A 68 4.93 2.06 8.78
CA ILE A 68 6.15 2.07 9.60
C ILE A 68 5.81 2.31 11.08
N HIS A 69 4.97 3.29 11.40
CA HIS A 69 4.60 3.63 12.78
C HIS A 69 3.89 2.47 13.49
N PHE A 70 2.95 1.82 12.82
CA PHE A 70 2.30 0.61 13.32
C PHE A 70 3.22 -0.62 13.31
N GLY A 71 4.44 -0.50 12.77
CA GLY A 71 5.43 -1.55 12.75
C GLY A 71 5.02 -2.74 11.90
N LEU A 72 4.17 -2.55 10.89
CA LEU A 72 3.56 -3.60 10.08
C LEU A 72 4.64 -4.52 9.46
N TYR A 73 5.67 -3.90 8.86
CA TYR A 73 6.80 -4.61 8.25
C TYR A 73 7.66 -5.39 9.25
N ARG A 74 7.69 -4.96 10.53
CA ARG A 74 8.38 -5.71 11.60
C ARG A 74 7.48 -6.82 12.15
N ALA A 75 6.18 -6.56 12.25
CA ALA A 75 5.18 -7.46 12.79
C ALA A 75 4.98 -8.70 11.90
N ILE A 76 4.94 -8.54 10.57
CA ILE A 76 4.74 -9.64 9.62
C ILE A 76 5.77 -10.77 9.79
N PHE A 77 7.03 -10.43 10.05
CA PHE A 77 8.11 -11.42 10.24
C PHE A 77 8.29 -11.88 11.70
N ARG A 78 7.54 -11.33 12.66
CA ARG A 78 7.68 -11.62 14.10
C ARG A 78 6.45 -12.28 14.70
N TYR A 79 5.27 -11.83 14.31
CA TYR A 79 3.99 -12.26 14.86
C TYR A 79 3.25 -13.11 13.84
N THR A 80 2.61 -14.17 14.31
CA THR A 80 1.74 -15.04 13.51
C THR A 80 0.36 -15.11 14.16
N GLY A 81 -0.66 -15.46 13.38
CA GLY A 81 -2.04 -15.57 13.87
C GLY A 81 -2.72 -14.22 14.18
N MET A 82 -3.47 -14.16 15.28
CA MET A 82 -4.38 -13.04 15.59
C MET A 82 -3.69 -11.70 15.83
N ALA A 83 -2.48 -11.71 16.43
CA ALA A 83 -1.75 -10.48 16.71
C ALA A 83 -1.33 -9.75 15.42
N ALA A 84 -0.94 -10.51 14.38
CA ALA A 84 -0.60 -9.96 13.08
C ALA A 84 -1.84 -9.34 12.42
N LEU A 85 -2.97 -10.08 12.42
CA LEU A 85 -4.24 -9.60 11.86
C LEU A 85 -4.70 -8.31 12.54
N ALA A 86 -4.66 -8.24 13.88
CA ALA A 86 -5.06 -7.06 14.63
C ALA A 86 -4.15 -5.85 14.33
N SER A 87 -2.83 -6.07 14.20
CA SER A 87 -1.88 -5.01 13.83
C SER A 87 -2.17 -4.48 12.42
N THR A 88 -2.42 -5.38 11.46
CA THR A 88 -2.75 -5.01 10.09
C THR A 88 -4.07 -4.25 10.01
N ALA A 89 -5.11 -4.75 10.69
CA ALA A 89 -6.42 -4.10 10.71
C ALA A 89 -6.35 -2.66 11.26
N LYS A 90 -5.59 -2.45 12.35
CA LYS A 90 -5.37 -1.11 12.91
C LYS A 90 -4.64 -0.20 11.92
N ALA A 91 -3.54 -0.67 11.34
CA ALA A 91 -2.73 0.12 10.40
C ALA A 91 -3.54 0.50 9.14
N VAL A 92 -4.21 -0.46 8.53
CA VAL A 92 -5.03 -0.26 7.32
C VAL A 92 -6.25 0.60 7.64
N GLY A 93 -6.91 0.40 8.78
CA GLY A 93 -8.04 1.22 9.21
C GLY A 93 -7.66 2.69 9.42
N THR A 94 -6.54 2.95 10.10
CA THR A 94 -6.02 4.32 10.26
C THR A 94 -5.66 4.94 8.92
N TYR A 95 -4.99 4.18 8.03
CA TYR A 95 -4.70 4.66 6.68
C TYR A 95 -5.98 5.00 5.92
N ALA A 96 -6.98 4.13 5.93
CA ALA A 96 -8.24 4.33 5.22
C ALA A 96 -8.99 5.58 5.71
N VAL A 97 -9.10 5.77 7.04
CA VAL A 97 -9.77 6.94 7.62
C VAL A 97 -9.05 8.23 7.24
N LEU A 98 -7.72 8.27 7.35
CA LEU A 98 -6.94 9.47 7.02
C LEU A 98 -6.96 9.78 5.53
N PHE A 99 -6.80 8.76 4.69
CA PHE A 99 -6.83 8.91 3.24
C PHE A 99 -8.21 9.38 2.76
N PHE A 100 -9.28 8.71 3.20
CA PHE A 100 -10.64 9.10 2.87
C PHE A 100 -11.01 10.49 3.40
N GLY A 101 -10.64 10.79 4.65
CA GLY A 101 -10.83 12.11 5.24
C GLY A 101 -10.13 13.22 4.45
N ALA A 102 -8.89 12.98 4.00
CA ALA A 102 -8.17 13.91 3.16
C ALA A 102 -8.86 14.14 1.81
N LEU A 103 -9.38 13.09 1.15
CA LEU A 103 -10.14 13.23 -0.11
C LEU A 103 -11.40 14.09 0.07
N LEU A 104 -12.11 13.93 1.19
CA LEU A 104 -13.30 14.72 1.49
C LEU A 104 -12.99 16.19 1.79
N LEU A 105 -11.86 16.47 2.44
CA LEU A 105 -11.46 17.82 2.84
C LEU A 105 -10.88 18.63 1.68
N PHE A 106 -9.95 18.06 0.90
CA PHE A 106 -9.23 18.81 -0.12
C PHE A 106 -10.06 19.08 -1.38
N LYS A 107 -11.09 18.27 -1.67
CA LYS A 107 -12.03 18.46 -2.79
C LYS A 107 -11.33 18.79 -4.12
N TRP A 108 -10.24 18.08 -4.44
CA TRP A 108 -9.52 18.31 -5.69
C TRP A 108 -10.40 18.11 -6.92
N GLU A 109 -10.23 19.00 -7.91
CA GLU A 109 -10.93 18.91 -9.20
C GLU A 109 -10.54 17.61 -9.91
N GLY A 110 -11.54 16.95 -10.53
CA GLY A 110 -11.34 15.66 -11.19
C GLY A 110 -11.25 14.44 -10.26
N VAL A 111 -11.41 14.62 -8.94
CA VAL A 111 -11.44 13.53 -7.97
C VAL A 111 -12.88 13.29 -7.49
N PRO A 112 -13.48 12.13 -7.79
CA PRO A 112 -14.85 11.83 -7.43
C PRO A 112 -14.96 11.32 -5.98
N ARG A 113 -16.03 11.74 -5.28
CA ARG A 113 -16.17 11.68 -3.80
C ARG A 113 -17.04 10.55 -3.29
#